data_AF-A0A257SZ58-F1
#
_entry.id   AF-A0A257SZ58-F1
#
_cell.length_a   1.000
_cell.length_b   1.000
_cell.length_c   1.000
_cell.angle_alpha   90.00
_cell.angle_beta   90.00
_cell.angle_gamma   90.00
#
_symmetry.space_group_name_H-M   'P 1'
#
loop_
_entity.id
_entity.type
_entity.pdbx_description
1 polymer ?
#
loop_
_entity_poly.entity_id
_entity_poly.type
_entity_poly.pdbx_seq_one_letter_code
_entity_poly.pdbx_strand_id
1 'polypeptide(L)'
;MLTKASAELTLFDTLSRLSFARAAKLLGAEGSRLIMTGGKHDIDIASQVEFDQQRFRLAINGSAVTLALSPTARDRLEWHCNTCDAPCEHAGAAFSLILEEKLALGLAGAPPERVPVEALADDALVAQAIAERQERARNEKMRVRSLQPQQIWTDYTLTNAASGKSYRVALRGWQPGESYCSCPDFRKNTLGTCKHILHVLEKVRRRFTESARNRPYRQRQICDPGMRRRPPAVLLRRGGEGGALFLHHPEGGQRPGETQRGAHLRPDRRRQFLRRA
;
A
#
# COMPACT_ATOMS: atom_id res chain seq x y z
N MET A 1 5.34 -16.58 -9.16
CA MET A 1 4.32 -17.33 -8.41
C MET A 1 3.55 -18.18 -9.41
N LEU A 2 3.79 -19.50 -9.43
CA LEU A 2 3.00 -20.44 -10.22
C LEU A 2 1.69 -20.67 -9.46
N THR A 3 0.57 -20.20 -10.00
CA THR A 3 -0.75 -20.48 -9.45
C THR A 3 -1.10 -21.94 -9.75
N LYS A 4 -1.11 -22.81 -8.72
CA LYS A 4 -1.55 -24.21 -8.84
C LYS A 4 -2.95 -24.29 -9.46
N ALA A 5 -3.18 -25.30 -10.30
CA ALA A 5 -4.49 -25.51 -10.89
C ALA A 5 -5.52 -25.94 -9.83
N SER A 6 -6.79 -25.62 -10.02
CA SER A 6 -7.86 -25.90 -9.04
C SER A 6 -7.95 -27.39 -8.67
N ALA A 7 -7.59 -28.30 -9.59
CA ALA A 7 -7.58 -29.75 -9.39
C ALA A 7 -6.45 -30.26 -8.47
N GLU A 8 -5.36 -29.49 -8.33
CA GLU A 8 -4.17 -29.84 -7.54
C GLU A 8 -4.20 -29.22 -6.14
N LEU A 9 -5.27 -28.48 -5.81
CA LEU A 9 -5.41 -27.85 -4.50
C LEU A 9 -5.71 -28.88 -3.43
N THR A 10 -4.97 -28.79 -2.33
CA THR A 10 -5.21 -29.52 -1.07
C THR A 10 -6.42 -28.93 -0.31
N LEU A 11 -6.89 -29.62 0.74
CA LEU A 11 -7.94 -29.09 1.60
C LEU A 11 -7.49 -27.76 2.21
N PHE A 12 -6.27 -27.72 2.74
CA PHE A 12 -5.62 -26.53 3.25
C PHE A 12 -5.63 -25.37 2.25
N ASP A 13 -5.18 -25.62 1.01
CA ASP A 13 -5.19 -24.66 -0.08
C ASP A 13 -6.59 -24.09 -0.37
N THR A 14 -7.61 -24.95 -0.27
CA THR A 14 -9.00 -24.60 -0.55
C THR A 14 -9.60 -23.76 0.58
N LEU A 15 -9.38 -24.15 1.85
CA LEU A 15 -9.84 -23.44 3.03
C LEU A 15 -9.13 -22.09 3.23
N SER A 16 -7.82 -22.03 2.94
CA SER A 16 -7.04 -20.79 2.98
C SER A 16 -7.64 -19.71 2.05
N ARG A 17 -8.04 -20.11 0.84
CA ARG A 17 -8.68 -19.24 -0.17
C ARG A 17 -10.19 -19.09 0.02
N LEU A 18 -10.79 -19.70 1.03
CA LEU A 18 -12.22 -19.60 1.27
C LEU A 18 -12.58 -18.16 1.68
N SER A 19 -13.62 -17.62 1.05
CA SER A 19 -14.18 -16.29 1.37
C SER A 19 -15.58 -16.43 1.92
N PHE A 20 -16.06 -15.42 2.64
CA PHE A 20 -17.42 -15.39 3.16
C PHE A 20 -18.47 -15.64 2.07
N ALA A 21 -18.32 -14.99 0.91
CA ALA A 21 -19.23 -15.16 -0.22
C ALA A 21 -19.23 -16.59 -0.79
N ARG A 22 -18.08 -17.29 -0.75
CA ARG A 22 -17.99 -18.69 -1.20
C ARG A 22 -18.59 -19.64 -0.16
N ALA A 23 -18.30 -19.44 1.12
CA ALA A 23 -18.88 -20.20 2.23
C ALA A 23 -20.41 -20.08 2.24
N ALA A 24 -20.96 -18.87 2.12
CA ALA A 24 -22.40 -18.66 2.04
C ALA A 24 -23.05 -19.43 0.87
N LYS A 25 -22.39 -19.46 -0.31
CA LYS A 25 -22.88 -20.23 -1.47
C LYS A 25 -22.86 -21.75 -1.27
N LEU A 26 -21.97 -22.27 -0.43
CA LEU A 26 -21.90 -23.70 -0.09
C LEU A 26 -23.03 -24.13 0.86
N LEU A 27 -23.51 -23.21 1.69
CA LEU A 27 -24.64 -23.42 2.60
C LEU A 27 -26.00 -23.07 1.98
N GLY A 28 -26.04 -22.51 0.77
CA GLY A 28 -27.28 -22.18 0.06
C GLY A 28 -27.88 -20.82 0.46
N ALA A 29 -29.20 -20.67 0.29
CA ALA A 29 -29.89 -19.38 0.41
C ALA A 29 -29.71 -18.72 1.79
N GLU A 30 -29.75 -19.53 2.85
CA GLU A 30 -29.62 -19.07 4.24
C GLU A 30 -28.15 -19.00 4.72
N GLY A 31 -27.18 -19.25 3.85
CA GLY A 31 -25.79 -19.44 4.24
C GLY A 31 -25.17 -18.27 4.99
N SER A 32 -25.42 -17.04 4.55
CA SER A 32 -24.92 -15.84 5.24
C SER A 32 -25.44 -15.75 6.67
N ARG A 33 -26.74 -16.04 6.88
CA ARG A 33 -27.37 -16.00 8.20
C ARG A 33 -26.79 -17.09 9.11
N LEU A 34 -26.66 -18.31 8.59
CA LEU A 34 -26.12 -19.45 9.34
C LEU A 34 -24.68 -19.23 9.79
N ILE A 35 -23.82 -18.64 8.94
CA ILE A 35 -22.44 -18.29 9.31
C ILE A 35 -22.43 -17.26 10.44
N MET A 36 -23.24 -16.20 10.32
CA MET A 36 -23.30 -15.15 11.36
C MET A 36 -23.89 -15.65 12.68
N THR A 37 -24.87 -16.56 12.66
CA THR A 37 -25.39 -17.16 13.90
C THR A 37 -24.41 -18.17 14.48
N GLY A 38 -23.76 -18.96 13.62
CA GLY A 38 -22.74 -19.93 13.99
C GLY A 38 -21.49 -19.29 14.62
N GLY A 39 -21.11 -18.09 14.19
CA GLY A 39 -20.00 -17.34 14.80
C GLY A 39 -20.26 -16.79 16.20
N LYS A 40 -21.46 -17.01 16.77
CA LYS A 40 -21.75 -16.68 18.17
C LYS A 40 -21.33 -17.78 19.13
N HIS A 41 -20.98 -18.95 18.63
CA HIS A 41 -20.52 -20.06 19.46
C HIS A 41 -19.06 -19.85 19.81
N ASP A 42 -18.75 -19.99 21.09
CA ASP A 42 -17.37 -19.99 21.57
C ASP A 42 -16.78 -21.38 21.32
N ILE A 43 -15.76 -21.45 20.46
CA ILE A 43 -15.16 -22.70 20.00
C ILE A 43 -13.69 -22.73 20.40
N ASP A 44 -13.33 -23.73 21.19
CA ASP A 44 -11.94 -24.02 21.53
C ASP A 44 -11.31 -24.93 20.47
N ILE A 45 -10.43 -24.34 19.65
CA ILE A 45 -9.73 -25.04 18.57
C ILE A 45 -8.92 -26.24 19.09
N ALA A 46 -8.34 -26.15 20.30
CA ALA A 46 -7.46 -27.20 20.81
C ALA A 46 -8.20 -28.49 21.16
N SER A 47 -9.47 -28.38 21.60
CA SER A 47 -10.26 -29.52 22.08
C SER A 47 -11.38 -29.93 21.12
N GLN A 48 -11.89 -29.01 20.30
CA GLN A 48 -13.07 -29.23 19.46
C GLN A 48 -12.75 -29.36 17.97
N VAL A 49 -11.53 -29.05 17.53
CA VAL A 49 -11.15 -29.08 16.11
C VAL A 49 -10.09 -30.14 15.86
N GLU A 50 -10.37 -31.00 14.88
CA GLU A 50 -9.38 -31.88 14.26
C GLU A 50 -9.17 -31.41 12.83
N PHE A 51 -7.94 -31.00 12.49
CA PHE A 51 -7.63 -30.54 11.14
C PHE A 51 -6.34 -31.18 10.62
N ASP A 52 -6.47 -31.90 9.51
CA ASP A 52 -5.37 -32.53 8.79
C ASP A 52 -5.40 -32.19 7.29
N GLN A 53 -4.58 -32.88 6.48
CA GLN A 53 -4.48 -32.61 5.04
C GLN A 53 -5.72 -33.02 4.23
N GLN A 54 -6.56 -33.91 4.75
CA GLN A 54 -7.69 -34.52 4.07
C GLN A 54 -9.04 -34.08 4.61
N ARG A 55 -9.14 -33.81 5.91
CA ARG A 55 -10.39 -33.44 6.59
C ARG A 55 -10.19 -32.36 7.64
N PHE A 56 -11.22 -31.54 7.76
CA PHE A 56 -11.45 -30.65 8.89
C PHE A 56 -12.69 -31.14 9.62
N ARG A 57 -12.65 -31.29 10.94
CA ARG A 57 -13.77 -31.72 11.76
C ARG A 57 -13.92 -30.77 12.95
N LEU A 58 -15.12 -30.24 13.14
CA LEU A 58 -15.51 -29.45 14.31
C LEU A 58 -16.56 -30.24 15.12
N ALA A 59 -16.31 -30.45 16.40
CA ALA A 59 -17.29 -30.94 17.36
C ALA A 59 -17.93 -29.77 18.12
N ILE A 60 -19.25 -29.62 18.02
CA ILE A 60 -19.99 -28.51 18.62
C ILE A 60 -21.38 -28.97 19.07
N ASN A 61 -21.76 -28.66 20.31
CA ASN A 61 -23.06 -28.99 20.90
C ASN A 61 -23.47 -30.48 20.76
N GLY A 62 -22.50 -31.40 20.78
CA GLY A 62 -22.74 -32.84 20.59
C GLY A 62 -22.90 -33.28 19.12
N SER A 63 -22.93 -32.34 18.18
CA SER A 63 -22.86 -32.59 16.74
C SER A 63 -21.42 -32.48 16.25
N ALA A 64 -21.15 -33.08 15.09
CA ALA A 64 -19.86 -32.99 14.42
C ALA A 64 -20.05 -32.60 12.95
N VAL A 65 -19.35 -31.54 12.55
CA VAL A 65 -19.31 -31.08 11.16
C VAL A 65 -17.97 -31.45 10.56
N THR A 66 -17.98 -32.14 9.42
CA THR A 66 -16.77 -32.52 8.68
C THR A 66 -16.76 -31.83 7.32
N LEU A 67 -15.61 -31.26 6.95
CA LEU A 67 -15.32 -30.71 5.63
C LEU A 67 -14.19 -31.51 5.00
N ALA A 68 -14.36 -31.90 3.73
CA ALA A 68 -13.36 -32.67 2.98
C ALA A 68 -13.38 -32.26 1.50
N LEU A 69 -12.31 -32.60 0.78
CA LEU A 69 -12.31 -32.41 -0.67
C LEU A 69 -13.06 -33.54 -1.37
N SER A 70 -13.93 -33.17 -2.31
CA SER A 70 -14.71 -34.13 -3.09
C SER A 70 -14.77 -33.71 -4.55
N PRO A 71 -14.40 -34.59 -5.51
CA PRO A 71 -14.36 -34.23 -6.93
C PRO A 71 -15.72 -33.84 -7.51
N THR A 72 -16.81 -34.36 -6.94
CA THR A 72 -18.18 -34.16 -7.41
C THR A 72 -18.88 -32.99 -6.72
N ALA A 73 -18.34 -32.54 -5.58
CA ALA A 73 -18.90 -31.42 -4.84
C ALA A 73 -18.64 -30.09 -5.53
N ARG A 74 -19.58 -29.15 -5.35
CA ARG A 74 -19.41 -27.77 -5.78
C ARG A 74 -18.10 -27.24 -5.19
N ASP A 75 -17.32 -26.56 -6.02
CA ASP A 75 -16.08 -25.92 -5.56
C ASP A 75 -15.04 -26.91 -4.96
N ARG A 76 -15.21 -28.21 -5.24
CA ARG A 76 -14.44 -29.36 -4.71
C ARG A 76 -14.47 -29.53 -3.20
N LEU A 77 -15.38 -28.84 -2.50
CA LEU A 77 -15.46 -28.87 -1.05
C LEU A 77 -16.83 -29.39 -0.65
N GLU A 78 -16.86 -30.55 0.00
CA GLU A 78 -18.06 -31.07 0.63
C GLU A 78 -18.03 -30.80 2.13
N TRP A 79 -19.23 -30.70 2.70
CA TRP A 79 -19.42 -30.59 4.13
C TRP A 79 -20.58 -31.49 4.54
N HIS A 80 -20.51 -32.05 5.74
CA HIS A 80 -21.55 -32.88 6.32
C HIS A 80 -21.66 -32.62 7.81
N CYS A 81 -22.88 -32.55 8.32
CA CYS A 81 -23.18 -32.54 9.74
C CYS A 81 -23.79 -33.89 10.12
N ASN A 82 -23.23 -34.58 11.10
CA ASN A 82 -23.72 -35.90 11.51
C ASN A 82 -25.15 -35.91 12.09
N THR A 83 -25.70 -34.73 12.42
CA THR A 83 -27.03 -34.57 13.02
C THR A 83 -28.04 -33.92 12.05
N CYS A 84 -27.57 -33.21 11.02
CA CYS A 84 -28.44 -32.40 10.17
C CYS A 84 -28.21 -32.72 8.70
N ASP A 85 -29.28 -33.09 7.99
CA ASP A 85 -29.24 -33.35 6.54
C ASP A 85 -29.39 -32.08 5.68
N ALA A 86 -29.52 -30.92 6.33
CA ALA A 86 -29.72 -29.62 5.69
C ALA A 86 -28.71 -28.59 6.22
N PRO A 87 -28.50 -27.47 5.50
CA PRO A 87 -27.71 -26.34 6.00
C PRO A 87 -28.18 -25.91 7.38
N CYS A 88 -27.28 -26.01 8.36
CA CYS A 88 -27.59 -25.83 9.77
C CYS A 88 -26.61 -24.86 10.43
N GLU A 89 -26.94 -24.45 11.65
CA GLU A 89 -26.12 -23.55 12.44
C GLU A 89 -24.74 -24.16 12.77
N HIS A 90 -24.66 -25.49 12.99
CA HIS A 90 -23.39 -26.18 13.19
C HIS A 90 -22.45 -26.01 11.99
N ALA A 91 -22.99 -26.18 10.77
CA ALA A 91 -22.21 -25.98 9.56
C ALA A 91 -21.79 -24.50 9.41
N GLY A 92 -22.71 -23.58 9.75
CA GLY A 92 -22.40 -22.16 9.86
C GLY A 92 -21.26 -21.86 10.82
N ALA A 93 -21.24 -22.48 12.00
CA ALA A 93 -20.19 -22.33 13.01
C ALA A 93 -18.84 -22.85 12.51
N ALA A 94 -18.82 -24.01 11.84
CA ALA A 94 -17.60 -24.52 11.21
C ALA A 94 -17.04 -23.55 10.17
N PHE A 95 -17.91 -23.00 9.31
CA PHE A 95 -17.49 -22.01 8.31
C PHE A 95 -17.05 -20.67 8.92
N SER A 96 -17.72 -20.18 9.97
CA SER A 96 -17.32 -18.96 10.68
C SER A 96 -15.94 -19.15 11.32
N LEU A 97 -15.72 -20.27 12.03
CA LEU A 97 -14.43 -20.59 12.62
C LEU A 97 -13.30 -20.61 11.58
N ILE A 98 -13.52 -21.28 10.44
CA ILE A 98 -12.53 -21.33 9.35
C ILE A 98 -12.23 -19.93 8.79
N LEU A 99 -13.23 -19.05 8.73
CA LEU A 99 -13.07 -17.71 8.15
C LEU A 99 -12.37 -16.74 9.11
N GLU A 100 -12.63 -16.85 10.40
CA GLU A 100 -12.16 -15.94 11.45
C GLU A 100 -10.80 -16.39 12.00
N GLU A 101 -10.63 -17.69 12.26
CA GLU A 101 -9.46 -18.27 12.94
C GLU A 101 -8.42 -18.85 11.97
N LYS A 102 -8.30 -18.25 10.77
CA LYS A 102 -7.36 -18.73 9.73
C LYS A 102 -5.92 -18.83 10.19
N LEU A 103 -5.48 -17.95 11.10
CA LEU A 103 -4.14 -17.99 11.66
C LEU A 103 -3.98 -19.16 12.63
N ALA A 104 -4.93 -19.34 13.56
CA ALA A 104 -4.89 -20.40 14.55
C ALA A 104 -5.01 -21.80 13.91
N LEU A 105 -5.76 -21.92 12.80
CA LEU A 105 -5.84 -23.12 11.98
C LEU A 105 -4.63 -23.33 11.04
N GLY A 106 -3.64 -22.42 11.09
CA GLY A 106 -2.47 -22.46 10.22
C GLY A 106 -2.75 -22.16 8.74
N LEU A 107 -3.98 -21.82 8.36
CA LEU A 107 -4.43 -21.56 6.98
C LEU A 107 -3.87 -20.26 6.39
N ALA A 108 -3.41 -19.34 7.22
CA ALA A 108 -2.77 -18.10 6.83
C ALA A 108 -1.39 -17.96 7.50
N GLY A 109 -0.41 -17.45 6.77
CA GLY A 109 0.84 -17.01 7.37
C GLY A 109 0.61 -15.73 8.18
N ALA A 110 1.21 -15.65 9.37
CA ALA A 110 1.22 -14.40 10.14
C ALA A 110 1.69 -13.25 9.23
N PRO A 111 0.99 -12.11 9.20
CA PRO A 111 1.49 -10.93 8.52
C PRO A 111 2.93 -10.66 9.00
N PRO A 112 3.86 -10.31 8.11
CA PRO A 112 5.21 -9.98 8.54
C PRO A 112 5.12 -8.88 9.59
N GLU A 113 5.76 -9.12 10.74
CA GLU A 113 5.79 -8.18 11.85
C GLU A 113 6.23 -6.81 11.33
N ARG A 114 5.36 -5.81 11.46
CA ARG A 114 5.66 -4.46 11.02
C ARG A 114 6.54 -3.84 12.09
N VAL A 115 7.81 -3.62 11.76
CA VAL A 115 8.75 -2.90 12.62
C VAL A 115 8.10 -1.56 13.03
N PRO A 116 8.02 -1.24 14.34
CA PRO A 116 7.46 0.02 14.81
C PRO A 116 8.14 1.22 14.13
N VAL A 117 7.32 2.15 13.63
CA VAL A 117 7.75 3.31 12.84
C VAL A 117 8.64 4.24 13.68
N GLU A 118 8.50 4.19 15.00
CA GLU A 118 9.21 5.02 15.98
C GLU A 118 10.71 4.67 16.14
N ALA A 119 11.17 3.52 15.64
CA ALA A 119 12.57 3.07 15.76
C ALA A 119 13.44 3.34 14.51
N LEU A 120 12.86 3.90 13.45
CA LEU A 120 13.55 4.14 12.20
C LEU A 120 14.01 5.60 12.12
N ALA A 121 15.31 5.81 11.93
CA ALA A 121 15.84 7.12 11.54
C ALA A 121 15.15 7.61 10.25
N ASP A 122 15.01 8.93 10.05
CA ASP A 122 14.31 9.54 8.92
C ASP A 122 14.69 8.92 7.56
N ASP A 123 15.97 8.59 7.36
CA ASP A 123 16.48 7.97 6.14
C ASP A 123 15.91 6.56 5.90
N ALA A 124 15.69 5.79 6.96
CA ALA A 124 15.10 4.46 6.85
C ALA A 124 13.60 4.51 6.49
N LEU A 125 12.88 5.52 6.99
CA LEU A 125 11.49 5.79 6.59
C LEU A 125 11.41 6.18 5.11
N VAL A 126 12.33 7.03 4.64
CA VAL A 126 12.45 7.40 3.23
C VAL A 126 12.76 6.17 2.38
N ALA A 127 13.72 5.34 2.79
CA ALA A 127 14.09 4.12 2.07
C ALA A 127 12.93 3.14 1.95
N GLN A 128 12.18 2.91 3.04
CA GLN A 128 10.98 2.07 3.04
C GLN A 128 9.91 2.64 2.10
N ALA A 129 9.62 3.94 2.18
CA ALA A 129 8.63 4.60 1.34
C ALA A 129 8.99 4.53 -0.16
N ILE A 130 10.29 4.51 -0.50
CA ILE A 130 10.77 4.28 -1.86
C ILE A 130 10.62 2.81 -2.25
N ALA A 131 10.98 1.86 -1.37
CA ALA A 131 10.89 0.42 -1.63
C ALA A 131 9.45 -0.02 -1.93
N GLU A 132 8.47 0.42 -1.15
CA GLU A 132 7.05 0.15 -1.40
C GLU A 132 6.58 0.69 -2.76
N ARG A 133 7.08 1.87 -3.16
CA ARG A 133 6.77 2.45 -4.47
C ARG A 133 7.40 1.65 -5.60
N GLN A 134 8.62 1.14 -5.41
CA GLN A 134 9.27 0.25 -6.37
C GLN A 134 8.51 -1.08 -6.51
N GLU A 135 8.03 -1.65 -5.40
CA GLU A 135 7.21 -2.86 -5.43
C GLU A 135 5.92 -2.64 -6.22
N ARG A 136 5.17 -1.57 -5.93
CA ARG A 136 3.97 -1.23 -6.71
C ARG A 136 4.29 -0.96 -8.18
N ALA A 137 5.44 -0.33 -8.48
CA ALA A 137 5.88 -0.11 -9.85
C ALA A 137 6.11 -1.42 -10.62
N ARG A 138 6.62 -2.46 -9.95
CA ARG A 138 6.84 -3.80 -10.56
C ARG A 138 5.55 -4.60 -10.70
N ASN A 139 4.68 -4.56 -9.69
CA ASN A 139 3.54 -5.46 -9.59
C ASN A 139 2.28 -4.93 -10.30
N GLU A 140 2.07 -3.62 -10.36
CA GLU A 140 0.88 -3.07 -11.01
C GLU A 140 1.00 -3.07 -12.54
N LYS A 141 -0.02 -3.62 -13.21
CA LYS A 141 -0.07 -3.65 -14.68
C LYS A 141 -0.33 -2.24 -15.23
N MET A 142 0.69 -1.63 -15.83
CA MET A 142 0.63 -0.30 -16.43
C MET A 142 1.04 -0.33 -17.91
N ARG A 143 0.27 0.37 -18.75
CA ARG A 143 0.60 0.58 -20.17
C ARG A 143 1.34 1.91 -20.30
N VAL A 144 2.56 1.85 -20.84
CA VAL A 144 3.41 3.03 -21.09
C VAL A 144 3.41 3.33 -22.59
N ARG A 145 3.04 4.56 -22.96
CA ARG A 145 3.17 5.11 -24.32
C ARG A 145 4.15 6.28 -24.33
N SER A 146 5.07 6.29 -25.28
CA SER A 146 6.11 7.32 -25.44
C SER A 146 5.65 8.36 -26.46
N LEU A 147 5.84 9.65 -26.18
CA LEU A 147 5.59 10.72 -27.15
C LEU A 147 6.61 10.69 -28.28
N GLN A 148 7.89 10.50 -27.95
CA GLN A 148 8.97 10.31 -28.93
C GLN A 148 9.65 8.95 -28.72
N PRO A 149 9.21 7.88 -29.41
CA PRO A 149 9.65 6.51 -29.12
C PRO A 149 11.15 6.25 -29.28
N GLN A 150 11.86 7.08 -30.06
CA GLN A 150 13.30 6.97 -30.30
C GLN A 150 14.17 7.74 -29.28
N GLN A 151 13.55 8.44 -28.34
CA GLN A 151 14.24 9.26 -27.35
C GLN A 151 13.90 8.78 -25.94
N ILE A 152 14.92 8.79 -25.07
CA ILE A 152 14.75 8.52 -23.64
C ILE A 152 14.08 9.72 -22.96
N TRP A 153 14.63 10.91 -23.20
CA TRP A 153 14.18 12.15 -22.55
C TRP A 153 12.98 12.73 -23.27
N THR A 154 11.81 12.19 -22.96
CA THR A 154 10.55 12.61 -23.57
C THR A 154 9.41 12.47 -22.56
N ASP A 155 8.21 12.81 -23.01
CA ASP A 155 7.00 12.64 -22.23
C ASP A 155 6.39 11.27 -22.49
N TYR A 156 5.92 10.63 -21.44
CA TYR A 156 5.27 9.34 -21.45
C TYR A 156 3.86 9.46 -20.88
N THR A 157 2.93 8.71 -21.45
CA THR A 157 1.59 8.52 -20.90
C THR A 157 1.50 7.15 -20.28
N LEU A 158 1.18 7.09 -18.99
CA LEU A 158 0.99 5.86 -18.23
C LEU A 158 -0.48 5.66 -17.93
N THR A 159 -1.03 4.53 -18.38
CA THR A 159 -2.40 4.12 -18.08
C THR A 159 -2.37 2.91 -17.16
N ASN A 160 -2.97 3.03 -15.96
CA ASN A 160 -3.14 1.92 -15.05
C ASN A 160 -4.26 0.99 -15.58
N ALA A 161 -3.97 -0.30 -15.72
CA ALA A 161 -4.93 -1.24 -16.30
C ALA A 161 -6.09 -1.58 -15.36
N ALA A 162 -5.87 -1.53 -14.03
CA ALA A 162 -6.90 -1.82 -13.05
C ALA A 162 -7.88 -0.65 -12.87
N SER A 163 -7.38 0.59 -12.88
CA SER A 163 -8.20 1.78 -12.63
C SER A 163 -8.59 2.57 -13.89
N GLY A 164 -8.00 2.26 -15.06
CA GLY A 164 -8.17 3.00 -16.31
C GLY A 164 -7.58 4.42 -16.33
N LYS A 165 -7.02 4.89 -15.21
CA LYS A 165 -6.54 6.27 -15.06
C LYS A 165 -5.23 6.46 -15.81
N SER A 166 -5.09 7.61 -16.46
CA SER A 166 -3.90 7.96 -17.22
C SER A 166 -3.17 9.16 -16.63
N TYR A 167 -1.85 9.07 -16.55
CA TYR A 167 -0.96 10.10 -16.00
C TYR A 167 0.16 10.40 -16.99
N ARG A 168 0.61 11.66 -17.02
CA ARG A 168 1.74 12.10 -17.82
C ARG A 168 3.01 12.08 -16.97
N VAL A 169 4.09 11.53 -17.51
CA VAL A 169 5.43 11.50 -16.94
C VAL A 169 6.37 12.23 -17.87
N ALA A 170 6.91 13.36 -17.44
CA ALA A 170 7.97 14.05 -18.16
C ALA A 170 9.32 13.52 -17.65
N LEU A 171 9.92 12.60 -18.41
CA LEU A 171 11.18 11.98 -18.04
C LEU A 171 12.35 12.85 -18.50
N ARG A 172 13.19 13.28 -17.55
CA ARG A 172 14.32 14.20 -17.83
C ARG A 172 15.62 13.80 -17.13
N GLY A 173 15.59 12.76 -16.31
CA GLY A 173 16.78 12.25 -15.63
C GLY A 173 16.53 10.90 -14.96
N TRP A 174 17.58 10.36 -14.35
CA TRP A 174 17.59 9.05 -13.70
C TRP A 174 17.33 9.12 -12.19
N GLN A 175 17.57 10.27 -11.58
CA GLN A 175 17.49 10.48 -10.13
C GLN A 175 16.11 11.02 -9.70
N PRO A 176 15.72 10.81 -8.43
CA PRO A 176 14.57 11.47 -7.85
C PRO A 176 14.68 13.00 -7.99
N GLY A 177 13.56 13.66 -8.32
CA GLY A 177 13.48 15.10 -8.50
C GLY A 177 13.83 15.60 -9.91
N GLU A 178 14.49 14.80 -10.74
CA GLU A 178 14.82 15.20 -12.11
C GLU A 178 13.61 15.07 -13.06
N SER A 179 12.68 14.18 -12.76
CA SER A 179 11.51 13.89 -13.60
C SER A 179 10.21 14.30 -12.91
N TYR A 180 9.19 14.62 -13.70
CA TYR A 180 7.87 15.04 -13.20
C TYR A 180 6.78 14.03 -13.54
N CYS A 181 5.81 13.85 -12.65
CA CYS A 181 4.60 13.07 -12.92
C CYS A 181 3.33 13.81 -12.49
N SER A 182 2.28 13.74 -13.29
CA SER A 182 0.99 14.37 -13.00
C SER A 182 0.13 13.62 -11.95
N CYS A 183 0.60 12.49 -11.43
CA CYS A 183 -0.19 11.65 -10.52
C CYS A 183 -0.36 12.28 -9.11
N PRO A 184 -1.45 11.95 -8.40
CA PRO A 184 -1.70 12.48 -7.06
C PRO A 184 -0.62 12.14 -6.03
N ASP A 185 0.02 10.97 -6.11
CA ASP A 185 1.12 10.57 -5.22
C ASP A 185 2.30 11.54 -5.37
N PHE A 186 2.80 11.73 -6.60
CA PHE A 186 3.91 12.64 -6.88
C PHE A 186 3.61 14.09 -6.47
N ARG A 187 2.37 14.54 -6.64
CA ARG A 187 1.96 15.90 -6.25
C ARG A 187 2.03 16.12 -4.74
N LYS A 188 1.77 15.08 -3.95
CA LYS A 188 1.63 15.18 -2.48
C LYS A 188 2.90 14.78 -1.73
N ASN A 189 3.73 13.90 -2.30
CA ASN A 189 4.93 13.43 -1.63
C ASN A 189 6.13 14.37 -1.85
N THR A 190 7.14 14.26 -0.99
CA THR A 190 8.39 15.04 -1.03
C THR A 190 9.59 14.22 -1.50
N LEU A 191 9.36 13.01 -2.01
CA LEU A 191 10.41 12.03 -2.37
C LEU A 191 11.01 12.29 -3.76
N GLY A 192 10.42 13.19 -4.55
CA GLY A 192 10.85 13.45 -5.93
C GLY A 192 10.61 12.27 -6.88
N THR A 193 9.82 11.27 -6.48
CA THR A 193 9.50 10.11 -7.31
C THR A 193 8.13 9.52 -6.96
N CYS A 194 7.62 8.66 -7.84
CA CYS A 194 6.41 7.89 -7.63
C CYS A 194 6.50 6.57 -8.40
N LYS A 195 5.56 5.65 -8.16
CA LYS A 195 5.53 4.36 -8.86
C LYS A 195 5.54 4.50 -10.39
N HIS A 196 4.92 5.56 -10.93
CA HIS A 196 4.86 5.80 -12.38
C HIS A 196 6.21 6.18 -12.96
N ILE A 197 6.97 7.06 -12.31
CA ILE A 197 8.33 7.44 -12.74
C ILE A 197 9.24 6.22 -12.66
N LEU A 198 9.22 5.49 -11.55
CA LEU A 198 10.01 4.28 -11.36
C LEU A 198 9.74 3.24 -12.44
N HIS A 199 8.46 3.00 -12.76
CA HIS A 199 8.08 2.06 -13.81
C HIS A 199 8.56 2.50 -15.21
N VAL A 200 8.48 3.80 -15.54
CA VAL A 200 9.03 4.32 -16.80
C VAL A 200 10.54 4.12 -16.85
N LEU A 201 11.25 4.49 -15.80
CA LEU A 201 12.70 4.36 -15.71
C LEU A 201 13.14 2.91 -15.94
N GLU A 202 12.49 1.94 -15.30
CA GLU A 202 12.76 0.52 -15.50
C GLU A 202 12.52 0.09 -16.97
N LYS A 203 11.40 0.51 -17.56
CA LYS A 203 11.06 0.17 -18.94
C LYS A 203 12.03 0.78 -19.96
N VAL A 204 12.45 2.03 -19.74
CA VAL A 204 13.42 2.72 -20.57
C VAL A 204 14.81 2.08 -20.43
N ARG A 205 15.24 1.72 -19.21
CA ARG A 205 16.51 1.04 -18.96
C ARG A 205 16.63 -0.27 -19.75
N ARG A 206 15.52 -0.99 -19.90
CA ARG A 206 15.47 -2.24 -20.69
C ARG A 206 15.41 -2.00 -22.20
N ARG A 207 14.82 -0.88 -22.63
CA ARG A 207 14.57 -0.60 -24.05
C ARG A 207 15.78 0.01 -24.78
N PHE A 208 16.57 0.83 -24.10
CA PHE A 208 17.65 1.61 -24.73
C PHE A 208 19.04 1.09 -24.36
N THR A 209 19.97 1.16 -25.30
CA THR A 209 21.37 0.77 -25.11
C THR A 209 22.06 1.68 -24.08
N GLU A 210 23.18 1.21 -23.52
CA GLU A 210 23.98 2.00 -22.58
C GLU A 210 24.47 3.33 -23.16
N SER A 211 24.91 3.34 -24.42
CA SER A 211 25.32 4.56 -25.13
C SER A 211 24.22 5.60 -25.21
N ALA A 212 22.96 5.18 -25.39
CA ALA A 212 21.81 6.08 -25.37
C ALA A 212 21.51 6.58 -23.94
N ARG A 213 21.63 5.71 -22.92
CA ARG A 213 21.36 6.04 -21.51
C ARG A 213 22.35 7.04 -20.92
N ASN A 214 23.60 7.03 -21.39
CA ASN A 214 24.66 7.93 -20.92
C ASN A 214 24.54 9.34 -21.52
N ARG A 215 23.71 9.55 -22.54
CA ARG A 215 23.45 10.90 -23.06
C ARG A 215 22.54 11.64 -22.08
N PRO A 216 23.00 12.73 -21.44
CA PRO A 216 22.16 13.49 -20.51
C PRO A 216 21.05 14.24 -21.24
N TYR A 217 19.98 14.57 -20.52
CA TYR A 217 18.97 15.47 -21.04
C TYR A 217 19.58 16.85 -21.33
N ARG A 218 19.31 17.37 -22.53
CA ARG A 218 19.68 18.73 -22.93
C ARG A 218 18.40 19.52 -23.16
N GLN A 219 18.13 20.47 -22.27
CA GLN A 219 17.03 21.40 -22.43
C GLN A 219 17.35 22.35 -23.59
N ARG A 220 16.65 22.19 -24.72
CA ARG A 220 16.88 23.00 -25.93
C ARG A 220 16.06 24.29 -25.95
N GLN A 221 15.01 24.40 -25.14
CA GLN A 221 14.13 25.56 -25.05
C GLN A 221 13.74 25.81 -23.58
N ILE A 222 13.81 27.07 -23.15
CA ILE A 222 13.52 27.49 -21.76
C ILE A 222 12.00 27.50 -21.48
N CYS A 223 11.15 27.47 -22.51
CA CYS A 223 9.70 27.51 -22.38
C CYS A 223 9.03 26.23 -22.92
N ASP A 224 8.92 25.20 -22.08
CA ASP A 224 7.97 24.12 -22.27
C ASP A 224 6.65 24.52 -21.54
N PRO A 225 5.50 24.69 -22.24
CA PRO A 225 4.26 25.21 -21.64
C PRO A 225 3.70 24.41 -20.45
N GLY A 226 4.25 23.24 -20.18
CA GLY A 226 3.81 22.33 -19.12
C GLY A 226 4.32 22.64 -17.69
N MET A 227 5.17 23.65 -17.50
CA MET A 227 5.86 23.89 -16.23
C MET A 227 5.44 25.20 -15.55
N ARG A 228 4.18 25.28 -15.12
CA ARG A 228 3.76 26.28 -14.11
C ARG A 228 3.57 25.63 -12.76
N ARG A 229 4.67 25.21 -12.11
CA ARG A 229 4.88 25.29 -10.63
C ARG A 229 6.39 25.20 -10.38
N ARG A 230 6.92 26.25 -9.74
CA ARG A 230 8.29 26.35 -9.23
C ARG A 230 8.54 25.15 -8.28
N PRO A 231 9.58 24.33 -8.48
CA PRO A 231 9.96 23.35 -7.46
C PRO A 231 10.40 24.10 -6.18
N PRO A 232 10.17 23.55 -4.97
CA PRO A 232 10.77 24.10 -3.76
C PRO A 232 12.29 24.08 -3.93
N ALA A 233 12.93 25.20 -3.60
CA ALA A 233 14.38 25.34 -3.69
C ALA A 233 15.05 24.33 -2.75
N VAL A 234 15.64 23.28 -3.32
CA VAL A 234 16.54 22.41 -2.59
C VAL A 234 17.85 23.18 -2.43
N LEU A 235 18.11 23.63 -1.21
CA LEU A 235 19.36 24.26 -0.80
C LEU A 235 20.46 23.19 -0.83
N LEU A 236 21.17 23.08 -1.96
CA LEU A 236 22.41 22.31 -2.05
C LEU A 236 23.46 23.00 -1.17
N ARG A 237 23.69 22.46 0.04
CA ARG A 237 24.91 22.75 0.79
C ARG A 237 26.08 22.17 0.00
N ARG A 238 26.90 23.05 -0.57
CA ARG A 238 28.23 22.68 -1.08
C ARG A 238 29.11 22.33 0.13
N GLY A 239 29.50 21.06 0.22
CA GLY A 239 30.66 20.66 1.03
C GLY A 239 31.91 21.27 0.40
N GLY A 240 32.51 22.23 1.10
CA GLY A 240 33.84 22.75 0.79
C GLY A 240 34.83 22.14 1.77
N GLU A 241 35.73 21.31 1.25
CA GLU A 241 36.96 20.94 1.93
C GLU A 241 38.06 21.89 1.46
N GLY A 242 38.84 22.43 2.40
CA GLY A 242 40.16 22.99 2.13
C GLY A 242 40.37 24.45 2.57
N GLY A 243 41.18 24.63 3.61
CA GLY A 243 42.01 25.84 3.77
C GLY A 243 41.65 26.74 4.95
N ALA A 244 42.03 26.34 6.16
CA ALA A 244 42.19 27.25 7.28
C ALA A 244 43.41 28.14 7.01
N LEU A 245 43.19 29.44 6.79
CA LEU A 245 44.22 30.47 6.88
C LEU A 245 43.78 31.44 7.98
N PHE A 246 44.43 31.28 9.12
CA PHE A 246 44.41 32.23 10.22
C PHE A 246 44.97 33.57 9.75
N LEU A 247 44.21 34.64 9.96
CA LEU A 247 44.76 35.98 10.13
C LEU A 247 44.11 36.62 11.36
N HIS A 248 44.99 37.06 12.25
CA HIS A 248 44.72 37.70 13.53
C HIS A 248 44.29 39.17 13.35
N HIS A 249 43.30 39.58 14.19
CA HIS A 249 43.13 40.86 14.91
C HIS A 249 42.77 42.17 14.13
N PRO A 250 42.27 43.24 14.79
CA PRO A 250 41.80 43.39 16.19
C PRO A 250 40.42 44.11 16.38
N GLU A 251 39.93 44.01 17.62
CA GLU A 251 39.15 44.94 18.46
C GLU A 251 38.29 46.11 17.90
N GLY A 252 37.12 46.27 18.54
CA GLY A 252 36.57 47.59 18.87
C GLY A 252 35.21 47.95 18.24
N GLY A 253 34.17 48.14 19.05
CA GLY A 253 32.93 48.77 18.59
C GLY A 253 31.73 48.60 19.52
N GLN A 254 31.59 49.52 20.48
CA GLN A 254 30.51 49.62 21.46
C GLN A 254 29.10 49.65 20.85
N ARG A 255 28.16 49.04 21.59
CA ARG A 255 26.71 49.26 21.46
C ARG A 255 26.29 50.45 22.32
N PRO A 256 25.44 51.34 21.78
CA PRO A 256 24.31 51.92 22.50
C PRO A 256 23.02 51.56 21.74
N GLY A 257 21.82 51.48 22.29
CA GLY A 257 21.27 51.92 23.55
C GLY A 257 19.77 51.62 23.46
N GLU A 258 19.15 51.36 24.60
CA GLU A 258 17.72 51.13 24.75
C GLU A 258 16.89 52.33 24.28
N THR A 259 15.70 52.08 23.74
CA THR A 259 14.56 52.96 24.01
C THR A 259 13.27 52.15 24.05
N GLN A 260 12.80 51.91 25.27
CA GLN A 260 11.43 51.55 25.58
C GLN A 260 10.51 52.75 25.30
N ARG A 261 9.33 52.49 24.73
CA ARG A 261 8.08 53.29 24.74
C ARG A 261 7.13 52.56 23.78
N GLY A 262 5.91 52.19 24.09
CA GLY A 262 5.04 52.38 25.25
C GLY A 262 3.71 51.73 24.86
N ALA A 263 3.04 51.14 25.84
CA ALA A 263 1.78 50.44 25.67
C ALA A 263 0.67 51.34 25.11
N HIS A 264 -0.17 50.80 24.23
CA HIS A 264 -1.55 51.25 24.10
C HIS A 264 -2.50 50.05 24.05
N LEU A 265 -2.99 49.69 25.24
CA LEU A 265 -4.25 49.00 25.45
C LEU A 265 -5.40 49.86 24.89
N ARG A 266 -6.29 49.25 24.12
CA ARG A 266 -7.66 49.74 23.92
C ARG A 266 -8.66 48.57 24.03
N PRO A 267 -9.90 48.86 24.47
CA PRO A 267 -10.58 48.00 25.43
C PRO A 267 -11.66 47.10 24.81
N ASP A 268 -11.93 46.08 25.61
CA ASP A 268 -13.12 45.24 25.74
C ASP A 268 -14.45 45.92 25.32
N ARG A 269 -15.18 45.27 24.41
CA ARG A 269 -16.62 45.47 24.23
C ARG A 269 -17.35 44.15 24.46
N ARG A 270 -17.76 43.94 25.72
CA ARG A 270 -18.82 43.00 26.10
C ARG A 270 -20.22 43.52 25.74
N ARG A 271 -21.14 42.54 25.66
CA ARG A 271 -22.62 42.55 25.77
C ARG A 271 -23.37 42.57 24.43
N GLN A 272 -23.95 41.43 24.02
CA GLN A 272 -25.21 40.78 24.47
C GLN A 272 -26.47 41.53 24.01
N PHE A 273 -27.27 40.89 23.14
CA PHE A 273 -28.75 40.85 23.11
C PHE A 273 -29.11 39.73 22.11
N LEU A 274 -29.57 38.53 22.52
CA LEU A 274 -30.95 38.09 22.84
C LEU A 274 -31.97 38.21 21.69
N ARG A 275 -32.36 37.03 21.17
CA ARG A 275 -33.72 36.51 20.90
C ARG A 275 -34.64 37.10 19.80
N ARG A 276 -35.21 36.13 19.06
CA ARG A 276 -36.51 36.09 18.32
C ARG A 276 -36.54 36.87 16.99
N ALA A 277 -37.14 36.39 15.90
CA ALA A 277 -38.13 35.33 15.67
C ALA A 277 -37.78 34.53 14.40
#